data_AF-A0A9D1QCE1-F1
#
_entry.id   AF-A0A9D1QCE1-F1
#
_cell.length_a   1.000
_cell.length_b   1.000
_cell.length_c   1.000
_cell.angle_alpha   90.00
_cell.angle_beta   90.00
_cell.angle_gamma   90.00
#
_symmetry.space_group_name_H-M   'P 1'
#
loop_
_entity.id
_entity.type
_entity.pdbx_description
1 polymer ?
#
loop_
_entity_poly.entity_id
_entity_poly.type
_entity_poly.pdbx_seq_one_letter_code
_entity_poly.pdbx_strand_id
1 'polypeptide(L)'
;MDFYDEMRIKILYARSGYQCEFLYEGGCRCQEELYDNVVSISNVYRIKDDSNRSEKRESDSNGCDNDDASNLILLCPKHHDEIRSNRFYNRNSVLLRYMKREGEKPVSLYLKSYEGNKFLRKLNEIFDKYEFDNVFDELTKSTLPYINYLNIMGRIENGCESIKGLKNKKCTVEMPEGFKTKLLFFAERMQRMGKYIQEKSYYYAIDKNMMMLYNASKEGRDEVNRVRKSLYMEYMIYRNTYQSVCELTD
;
A
#
# COMPACT_ATOMS: atom_id res chain seq x y z
N MET A 1 8.47 0.69 14.45
CA MET A 1 8.60 0.82 13.00
C MET A 1 8.28 2.26 12.67
N ASP A 2 9.23 2.97 12.07
CA ASP A 2 8.98 4.35 11.67
C ASP A 2 8.12 4.41 10.38
N PHE A 3 7.75 5.62 9.95
CA PHE A 3 6.95 5.81 8.74
C PHE A 3 7.64 5.32 7.47
N TYR A 4 8.97 5.44 7.41
CA TYR A 4 9.76 5.12 6.23
C TYR A 4 9.87 3.60 6.06
N ASP A 5 10.06 2.86 7.14
CA ASP A 5 9.99 1.40 7.16
C ASP A 5 8.64 0.89 6.67
N GLU A 6 7.53 1.49 7.11
CA GLU A 6 6.18 1.09 6.69
C GLU A 6 5.96 1.33 5.19
N MET A 7 6.39 2.49 4.70
CA MET A 7 6.33 2.83 3.28
C MET A 7 7.16 1.87 2.43
N ARG A 8 8.39 1.56 2.85
CA ARG A 8 9.29 0.64 2.13
C ARG A 8 8.70 -0.76 2.03
N ILE A 9 8.09 -1.26 3.10
CA ILE A 9 7.41 -2.55 3.07
C ILE A 9 6.19 -2.47 2.14
N LYS A 10 5.36 -1.43 2.21
CA LYS A 10 4.22 -1.29 1.29
C LYS A 10 4.66 -1.22 -0.19
N ILE A 11 5.78 -0.57 -0.49
CA ILE A 11 6.37 -0.56 -1.83
C ILE A 11 6.76 -1.97 -2.27
N LEU A 12 7.44 -2.75 -1.42
CA LEU A 12 7.77 -4.15 -1.71
C LEU A 12 6.50 -4.94 -2.06
N TYR A 13 5.47 -4.85 -1.23
CA TYR A 13 4.19 -5.52 -1.46
C TYR A 13 3.54 -5.10 -2.78
N ALA A 14 3.58 -3.82 -3.13
CA ALA A 14 3.05 -3.34 -4.40
C ALA A 14 3.85 -3.88 -5.59
N ARG A 15 5.20 -3.89 -5.52
CA ARG A 15 6.07 -4.40 -6.59
C ARG A 15 5.92 -5.90 -6.81
N SER A 16 5.76 -6.68 -5.75
CA SER A 16 5.54 -8.13 -5.84
C SER A 16 4.11 -8.50 -6.25
N GLY A 17 3.23 -7.52 -6.46
CA GLY A 17 1.82 -7.76 -6.73
C GLY A 17 1.12 -8.43 -5.55
N TYR A 18 1.67 -8.25 -4.34
CA TYR A 18 1.23 -8.87 -3.10
C TYR A 18 1.23 -10.40 -3.19
N GLN A 19 2.22 -10.96 -3.89
CA GLN A 19 2.43 -12.40 -4.01
C GLN A 19 3.81 -12.80 -3.46
N CYS A 20 3.90 -14.03 -2.98
CA CYS A 20 5.16 -14.59 -2.52
C CYS A 20 6.12 -14.75 -3.71
N GLU A 21 7.34 -14.25 -3.56
CA GLU A 21 8.36 -14.20 -4.61
C GLU A 21 9.22 -15.48 -4.67
N PHE A 22 8.87 -16.53 -3.93
CA PHE A 22 9.56 -17.81 -3.96
C PHE A 22 9.18 -18.60 -5.23
N LEU A 23 10.19 -18.92 -6.06
CA LEU A 23 10.00 -19.45 -7.43
C LEU A 23 10.47 -20.90 -7.64
N TYR A 24 11.06 -21.56 -6.65
CA TYR A 24 11.63 -22.91 -6.82
C TYR A 24 10.55 -24.01 -6.72
N GLU A 25 10.69 -25.11 -7.47
CA GLU A 25 9.79 -26.28 -7.49
C GLU A 25 8.30 -26.01 -7.83
N GLY A 26 8.06 -25.29 -8.94
CA GLY A 26 6.70 -25.08 -9.45
C GLY A 26 5.98 -23.84 -8.91
N GLY A 27 6.76 -22.92 -8.33
CA GLY A 27 6.31 -21.65 -7.77
C GLY A 27 5.59 -21.80 -6.43
N CYS A 28 5.53 -20.72 -5.64
CA CYS A 28 4.63 -20.69 -4.49
C CYS A 28 3.18 -20.75 -4.96
N ARG A 29 2.57 -21.94 -4.82
CA ARG A 29 1.12 -22.14 -4.94
C ARG A 29 0.35 -21.71 -3.71
N CYS A 30 1.04 -21.10 -2.76
CA CYS A 30 0.47 -20.60 -1.53
C CYS A 30 -0.47 -19.45 -1.93
N GLN A 31 -1.76 -19.79 -2.02
CA GLN A 31 -2.84 -18.83 -2.16
C GLN A 31 -3.08 -18.05 -0.86
N GLU A 32 -2.20 -18.18 0.14
CA GLU A 32 -2.28 -17.39 1.35
C GLU A 32 -2.31 -15.92 0.95
N GLU A 33 -3.41 -15.29 1.32
CA GLU A 33 -3.66 -13.90 1.05
C GLU A 33 -2.63 -13.07 1.83
N LEU A 34 -1.52 -12.72 1.17
CA LEU A 34 -0.70 -11.57 1.59
C LEU A 34 -1.50 -10.25 1.44
N TYR A 35 -2.78 -10.36 1.08
CA TYR A 35 -3.78 -9.33 0.96
C TYR A 35 -4.49 -8.96 2.26
N ASP A 36 -4.16 -9.57 3.39
CA ASP A 36 -4.87 -9.24 4.64
C ASP A 36 -4.67 -7.77 5.06
N ASN A 37 -5.55 -7.29 5.95
CA ASN A 37 -5.76 -5.87 6.31
C ASN A 37 -4.51 -5.15 6.85
N VAL A 38 -3.48 -5.91 7.20
CA VAL A 38 -2.23 -5.43 7.78
C VAL A 38 -1.08 -5.96 6.93
N VAL A 39 -0.26 -5.05 6.43
CA VAL A 39 1.04 -5.37 5.85
C VAL A 39 1.87 -6.06 6.93
N SER A 40 2.12 -7.35 6.77
CA SER A 40 2.79 -8.13 7.80
C SER A 40 4.30 -8.12 7.61
N ILE A 41 5.00 -7.51 8.55
CA ILE A 41 6.47 -7.55 8.62
C ILE A 41 6.98 -9.00 8.67
N SER A 42 6.19 -9.94 9.22
CA SER A 42 6.55 -11.36 9.30
C SER A 42 6.78 -12.00 7.93
N ASN A 43 6.23 -11.41 6.86
CA ASN A 43 6.31 -11.93 5.50
C ASN A 43 7.48 -11.30 4.73
N VAL A 44 8.22 -10.37 5.34
CA VAL A 44 9.35 -9.70 4.72
C VAL A 44 10.65 -10.34 5.19
N TYR A 45 11.50 -10.73 4.24
CA TYR A 45 12.84 -11.22 4.53
C TYR A 45 13.89 -10.25 3.98
N ARG A 46 14.87 -9.90 4.81
CA ARG A 46 16.00 -9.06 4.39
C ARG A 46 17.07 -9.91 3.73
N ILE A 47 17.34 -9.65 2.45
CA ILE A 47 18.46 -10.25 1.73
C ILE A 47 19.75 -9.69 2.34
N LYS A 48 20.61 -10.57 2.83
CA LYS A 48 21.93 -10.21 3.36
C LYS A 48 22.96 -10.40 2.27
N ASP A 49 23.79 -9.40 2.01
CA ASP A 49 24.95 -9.60 1.13
C ASP A 49 26.05 -10.33 1.90
N ASP A 50 26.66 -11.32 1.24
CA ASP A 50 27.78 -12.09 1.78
C ASP A 50 29.07 -11.24 1.97
N SER A 51 29.07 -9.97 1.53
CA SER A 51 30.22 -9.06 1.63
C SER A 51 30.58 -8.64 3.06
N ASN A 52 29.73 -8.88 4.07
CA ASN A 52 29.97 -8.40 5.43
C ASN A 52 30.27 -9.51 6.45
N ARG A 53 31.40 -10.22 6.25
CA ARG A 53 32.11 -10.88 7.36
C ARG A 53 32.93 -9.92 8.23
N SER A 54 32.87 -8.61 7.97
CA SER A 54 33.68 -7.60 8.67
C SER A 54 32.98 -6.27 8.94
N GLU A 55 31.67 -6.24 9.18
CA GLU A 55 31.04 -5.06 9.81
C GLU A 55 30.68 -5.36 11.25
N LYS A 56 31.73 -5.22 12.06
CA LYS A 56 31.62 -4.80 13.46
C LYS A 56 30.88 -3.46 13.49
N ARG A 57 29.91 -3.39 14.40
CA ARG A 57 29.30 -2.20 15.01
C ARG A 57 28.20 -1.52 14.19
N GLU A 58 26.99 -1.64 14.74
CA GLU A 58 26.05 -0.53 14.85
C GLU A 58 26.83 0.74 15.21
N SER A 59 27.06 1.61 14.23
CA SER A 59 27.53 2.96 14.46
C SER A 59 26.95 3.86 13.38
N ASP A 60 25.94 4.64 13.77
CA ASP A 60 25.58 5.98 13.30
C ASP A 60 26.23 6.46 11.99
N SER A 61 25.95 5.76 10.88
CA SER A 61 26.28 6.23 9.56
C SER A 61 25.08 6.98 8.99
N ASN A 62 25.09 8.30 9.17
CA ASN A 62 24.43 9.26 8.28
C ASN A 62 24.93 9.06 6.84
N GLY A 63 24.34 8.10 6.13
CA GLY A 63 24.71 7.73 4.77
C GLY A 63 23.50 7.16 4.04
N CYS A 64 23.08 7.87 3.00
CA CYS A 64 21.81 7.79 2.29
C CYS A 64 21.61 6.52 1.43
N ASP A 65 22.25 5.38 1.74
CA ASP A 65 22.39 4.27 0.77
C ASP A 65 22.02 2.85 1.27
N ASN A 66 21.36 2.70 2.42
CA ASN A 66 20.84 1.39 2.87
C ASN A 66 19.30 1.31 2.89
N ASP A 67 18.64 2.25 2.17
CA ASP A 67 17.24 2.60 2.35
C ASP A 67 16.24 2.18 1.24
N ASP A 68 16.58 1.20 0.41
CA ASP A 68 15.73 0.77 -0.72
C ASP A 68 15.02 -0.58 -0.47
N ALA A 69 13.78 -0.71 -0.97
CA ALA A 69 12.99 -1.95 -0.95
C ALA A 69 13.62 -3.08 -1.79
N SER A 70 14.71 -2.78 -2.51
CA SER A 70 15.51 -3.69 -3.32
C SER A 70 16.19 -4.81 -2.54
N ASN A 71 16.49 -4.60 -1.24
CA ASN A 71 17.11 -5.60 -0.36
C ASN A 71 16.09 -6.42 0.44
N LEU A 72 14.79 -6.26 0.15
CA LEU A 72 13.71 -6.99 0.81
C LEU A 72 13.04 -7.93 -0.20
N ILE A 73 12.68 -9.14 0.25
CA ILE A 73 11.88 -10.09 -0.53
C ILE A 73 10.63 -10.46 0.27
N LEU A 74 9.49 -10.54 -0.42
CA LEU A 74 8.19 -10.90 0.12
C LEU A 74 7.99 -12.41 0.00
N LEU A 75 7.73 -13.04 1.13
CA LEU A 75 7.57 -14.48 1.27
C LEU A 75 6.31 -14.78 2.08
N CYS A 76 5.58 -15.84 1.73
CA CYS A 76 4.59 -16.38 2.65
C CYS A 76 5.27 -16.97 3.90
N PRO A 77 4.56 -17.10 5.03
CA PRO A 77 5.07 -17.71 6.25
C PRO A 77 5.87 -18.99 6.03
N LYS A 78 5.35 -19.93 5.21
CA LYS A 78 6.03 -21.19 4.89
C LYS A 78 7.42 -20.97 4.27
N HIS A 79 7.53 -20.14 3.23
CA HIS A 79 8.81 -19.93 2.54
C HIS A 79 9.74 -19.00 3.34
N HIS A 80 9.19 -18.17 4.21
CA HIS A 80 9.98 -17.41 5.18
C HIS A 80 10.73 -18.35 6.11
N ASP A 81 10.02 -19.34 6.67
CA ASP A 81 10.61 -20.36 7.53
C ASP A 81 11.61 -21.24 6.76
N GLU A 82 11.29 -21.63 5.53
CA GLU A 82 12.20 -22.41 4.68
C GLU A 82 13.52 -21.68 4.43
N ILE A 83 13.48 -20.39 4.09
CA ILE A 83 14.68 -19.59 3.87
C ILE A 83 15.47 -19.38 5.16
N ARG A 84 14.79 -19.28 6.31
CA ARG A 84 15.44 -19.17 7.62
C ARG A 84 16.12 -20.47 8.06
N SER A 85 15.46 -21.61 7.88
CA SER A 85 15.97 -22.91 8.35
C SER A 85 16.99 -23.53 7.40
N ASN A 86 16.95 -23.19 6.11
CA ASN A 86 17.84 -23.76 5.11
C ASN A 86 19.08 -22.88 4.88
N ARG A 87 20.26 -23.38 5.26
CA ARG A 87 21.54 -22.67 5.10
C ARG A 87 21.89 -22.33 3.65
N PHE A 88 21.40 -23.10 2.67
CA PHE A 88 21.61 -22.81 1.26
C PHE A 88 20.94 -21.50 0.88
N TYR A 89 19.63 -21.39 1.11
CA TYR A 89 18.87 -20.16 0.79
C TYR A 89 19.33 -18.97 1.63
N ASN A 90 19.55 -19.18 2.94
CA ASN A 90 19.93 -18.10 3.86
C ASN A 90 21.20 -17.36 3.45
N ARG A 91 22.15 -18.07 2.80
CA ARG A 91 23.44 -17.53 2.36
C ARG A 91 23.50 -17.20 0.88
N ASN A 92 22.49 -17.57 0.09
CA ASN A 92 22.52 -17.37 -1.35
C ASN A 92 21.80 -16.08 -1.75
N SER A 93 22.43 -14.94 -1.46
CA SER A 93 21.87 -13.61 -1.77
C SER A 93 21.57 -13.43 -3.26
N VAL A 94 22.41 -14.00 -4.13
CA VAL A 94 22.23 -13.98 -5.60
C VAL A 94 20.92 -14.64 -6.00
N LEU A 95 20.63 -15.82 -5.45
CA LEU A 95 19.38 -16.53 -5.71
C LEU A 95 18.16 -15.76 -5.20
N LEU A 96 18.22 -15.20 -3.98
CA LEU A 96 17.13 -14.41 -3.43
C LEU A 96 16.86 -13.14 -4.24
N ARG A 97 17.90 -12.45 -4.72
CA ARG A 97 17.77 -11.28 -5.61
C ARG A 97 17.19 -11.67 -6.97
N TYR A 98 17.53 -12.85 -7.48
CA TYR A 98 16.93 -13.39 -8.70
C TYR A 98 15.43 -13.68 -8.50
N MET A 99 15.06 -14.36 -7.42
CA MET A 99 13.67 -14.66 -7.06
C MET A 99 12.81 -13.40 -6.98
N LYS A 100 13.28 -12.38 -6.24
CA LYS A 100 12.63 -11.07 -6.16
C LYS A 100 12.38 -10.46 -7.53
N ARG A 101 13.42 -10.31 -8.35
CA ARG A 101 13.32 -9.69 -9.68
C ARG A 101 12.31 -10.39 -10.58
N GLU A 102 12.30 -11.71 -10.60
CA GLU A 102 11.33 -12.47 -11.41
C GLU A 102 9.91 -12.42 -10.80
N GLY A 103 9.78 -12.30 -9.47
CA GLY A 103 8.50 -12.08 -8.78
C GLY A 103 7.88 -10.71 -9.05
N GLU A 104 8.68 -9.63 -9.13
CA GLU A 104 8.19 -8.27 -9.42
C GLU A 104 7.92 -8.03 -10.92
N LYS A 105 8.48 -8.88 -11.79
CA LYS A 105 8.42 -8.73 -13.24
C LYS A 105 7.00 -8.63 -13.81
N PRO A 106 6.00 -9.43 -13.40
CA PRO A 106 4.65 -9.34 -13.95
C PRO A 106 4.01 -7.97 -13.71
N VAL A 107 4.15 -7.41 -12.51
CA VAL A 107 3.65 -6.07 -12.17
C VAL A 107 4.40 -5.01 -12.97
N SER A 108 5.74 -5.09 -13.01
CA SER A 108 6.53 -4.13 -13.77
C SER A 108 6.19 -4.13 -15.27
N LEU A 109 5.97 -5.30 -15.87
CA LEU A 109 5.60 -5.41 -17.28
C LEU A 109 4.21 -4.81 -17.54
N TYR A 110 3.24 -5.14 -16.68
CA TYR A 110 1.89 -4.57 -16.79
C TYR A 110 1.91 -3.04 -16.68
N LEU A 111 2.58 -2.47 -15.68
CA LEU A 111 2.60 -1.03 -15.46
C LEU A 111 3.28 -0.26 -16.60
N LYS A 112 4.27 -0.85 -17.27
CA LYS A 112 4.93 -0.29 -18.46
C LYS A 112 4.14 -0.47 -19.76
N SER A 113 3.10 -1.30 -19.75
CA SER A 113 2.26 -1.51 -20.94
C SER A 113 1.34 -0.31 -21.21
N TYR A 114 0.82 -0.24 -22.44
CA TYR A 114 -0.20 0.75 -22.81
C TYR A 114 -1.44 0.67 -21.90
N GLU A 115 -1.89 -0.54 -21.57
CA GLU A 115 -3.07 -0.74 -20.71
C GLU A 115 -2.78 -0.36 -19.25
N GLY A 116 -1.59 -0.66 -18.74
CA GLY A 116 -1.15 -0.20 -17.41
C GLY A 116 -1.12 1.32 -17.29
N ASN A 117 -0.51 2.00 -18.26
CA ASN A 117 -0.50 3.47 -18.32
C ASN A 117 -1.91 4.07 -18.37
N LYS A 118 -2.80 3.47 -19.18
CA LYS A 118 -4.19 3.89 -19.29
C LYS A 118 -4.97 3.67 -18.00
N PHE A 119 -4.70 2.58 -17.29
CA PHE A 119 -5.27 2.33 -15.97
C PHE A 119 -4.80 3.37 -14.95
N LEU A 120 -3.49 3.62 -14.85
CA LEU A 120 -2.93 4.59 -13.90
C LEU A 120 -3.46 6.00 -14.15
N ARG A 121 -3.56 6.43 -15.41
CA ARG A 121 -4.14 7.73 -15.76
C ARG A 121 -5.59 7.86 -15.25
N LYS A 122 -6.42 6.85 -15.49
CA LYS A 122 -7.81 6.84 -15.00
C LYS A 122 -7.89 6.83 -13.48
N LEU A 123 -6.99 6.12 -12.82
CA LEU A 123 -6.94 6.09 -11.36
C LEU A 123 -6.60 7.48 -10.81
N ASN A 124 -5.65 8.19 -11.41
CA ASN A 124 -5.32 9.56 -11.03
C ASN A 124 -6.44 10.55 -11.35
N GLU A 125 -7.09 10.43 -12.51
CA GLU A 125 -8.29 11.23 -12.84
C GLU A 125 -9.38 11.09 -11.75
N ILE A 126 -9.54 9.88 -11.18
CA ILE A 126 -10.45 9.64 -10.07
C ILE A 126 -9.95 10.34 -8.80
N PHE A 127 -8.68 10.16 -8.43
CA PHE A 127 -8.11 10.80 -7.24
C PHE A 127 -8.21 12.33 -7.29
N ASP A 128 -7.97 12.94 -8.44
CA ASP A 128 -8.07 14.38 -8.66
C ASP A 128 -9.52 14.85 -8.62
N LYS A 129 -10.42 14.16 -9.35
CA LYS A 129 -11.85 14.50 -9.41
C LYS A 129 -12.51 14.52 -8.04
N TYR A 130 -12.13 13.59 -7.16
CA TYR A 130 -12.70 13.48 -5.81
C TYR A 130 -11.78 14.05 -4.74
N GLU A 131 -10.73 14.77 -5.13
CA GLU A 131 -9.80 15.49 -4.25
C GLU A 131 -9.28 14.65 -3.08
N PHE A 132 -8.74 13.46 -3.39
CA PHE A 132 -8.28 12.53 -2.34
C PHE A 132 -7.17 13.13 -1.45
N ASP A 133 -6.31 13.98 -1.99
CA ASP A 133 -5.33 14.77 -1.21
C ASP A 133 -6.02 15.55 -0.08
N ASN A 134 -7.06 16.32 -0.42
CA ASN A 134 -7.83 17.10 0.56
C ASN A 134 -8.60 16.20 1.54
N VAL A 135 -9.14 15.07 1.08
CA VAL A 135 -9.85 14.11 1.94
C VAL A 135 -8.93 13.60 3.05
N PHE A 136 -7.71 13.17 2.74
CA PHE A 136 -6.79 12.63 3.74
C PHE A 136 -6.32 13.69 4.75
N ASP A 137 -6.21 14.94 4.34
CA ASP A 137 -5.88 16.06 5.21
C ASP A 137 -7.04 16.42 6.14
N GLU A 138 -8.26 16.53 5.62
CA GLU A 138 -9.41 16.97 6.41
C GLU A 138 -9.91 15.91 7.39
N LEU A 139 -9.77 14.62 7.09
CA LEU A 139 -10.12 13.53 8.00
C LEU A 139 -9.33 13.51 9.32
N THR A 140 -8.26 14.31 9.43
CA THR A 140 -7.50 14.46 10.69
C THR A 140 -8.14 15.40 11.69
N LYS A 141 -9.07 16.25 11.24
CA LYS A 141 -9.65 17.30 12.06
C LYS A 141 -10.68 16.68 12.99
N SER A 142 -10.52 16.90 14.30
CA SER A 142 -11.47 16.43 15.32
C SER A 142 -12.84 17.10 15.20
N THR A 143 -12.90 18.26 14.54
CA THR A 143 -14.10 19.08 14.42
C THR A 143 -14.14 19.73 13.04
N LEU A 144 -15.29 19.63 12.39
CA LEU A 144 -15.52 20.14 11.04
C LEU A 144 -16.94 20.73 10.93
N PRO A 145 -17.16 21.76 10.10
CA PRO A 145 -18.51 22.14 9.70
C PRO A 145 -19.22 20.93 9.06
N TYR A 146 -20.50 20.73 9.40
CA TYR A 146 -21.27 19.57 8.91
C TYR A 146 -21.33 19.50 7.38
N ILE A 147 -21.43 20.65 6.70
CA ILE A 147 -21.41 20.73 5.23
C ILE A 147 -20.09 20.18 4.68
N ASN A 148 -18.96 20.54 5.28
CA ASN A 148 -17.66 20.02 4.85
C ASN A 148 -17.57 18.52 5.08
N TYR A 149 -18.05 18.04 6.22
CA TYR A 149 -18.13 16.61 6.51
C TYR A 149 -18.95 15.83 5.46
N LEU A 150 -20.15 16.32 5.10
CA LEU A 150 -20.97 15.70 4.06
C LEU A 150 -20.25 15.67 2.70
N ASN A 151 -19.56 16.75 2.35
CA ASN A 151 -18.78 16.82 1.12
C ASN A 151 -17.64 15.79 1.11
N ILE A 152 -16.91 15.63 2.22
CA ILE A 152 -15.86 14.62 2.36
C ILE A 152 -16.43 13.21 2.19
N MET A 153 -17.55 12.89 2.87
CA MET A 153 -18.16 11.56 2.77
C MET A 153 -18.65 11.27 1.35
N GLY A 154 -19.28 12.25 0.70
CA GLY A 154 -19.67 12.12 -0.72
C GLY A 154 -18.47 11.89 -1.64
N ARG A 155 -17.32 12.54 -1.40
CA ARG A 155 -16.08 12.29 -2.16
C ARG A 155 -15.53 10.88 -1.94
N ILE A 156 -15.52 10.39 -0.69
CA ILE A 156 -15.09 9.04 -0.35
C ILE A 156 -15.98 8.01 -1.06
N GLU A 157 -17.29 8.14 -0.94
CA GLU A 157 -18.25 7.20 -1.53
C GLU A 157 -18.12 7.15 -3.05
N ASN A 158 -18.27 8.28 -3.73
CA ASN A 158 -18.23 8.36 -5.19
C ASN A 158 -16.84 7.99 -5.77
N GLY A 159 -15.76 8.38 -5.07
CA GLY A 159 -14.40 8.01 -5.44
C GLY A 159 -14.17 6.51 -5.34
N CYS A 160 -14.57 5.89 -4.22
CA CYS A 160 -14.43 4.46 -4.04
C CYS A 160 -15.28 3.66 -5.03
N GLU A 161 -16.49 4.10 -5.35
CA GLU A 161 -17.30 3.49 -6.41
C GLU A 161 -16.64 3.59 -7.79
N SER A 162 -16.04 4.75 -8.10
CA SER A 162 -15.32 4.95 -9.35
C SER A 162 -14.10 4.03 -9.46
N ILE A 163 -13.35 3.84 -8.37
CA ILE A 163 -12.24 2.89 -8.28
C ILE A 163 -12.74 1.45 -8.52
N LYS A 164 -13.80 1.03 -7.83
CA LYS A 164 -14.40 -0.30 -8.04
C LYS A 164 -14.86 -0.51 -9.47
N GLY A 165 -15.38 0.54 -10.11
CA GLY A 165 -15.77 0.54 -11.53
C GLY A 165 -14.62 0.32 -12.52
N LEU A 166 -13.36 0.50 -12.12
CA LEU A 166 -12.20 0.20 -12.96
C LEU A 166 -12.06 -1.30 -13.25
N LYS A 167 -12.52 -2.17 -12.35
CA LYS A 167 -12.44 -3.64 -12.48
C LYS A 167 -13.01 -4.17 -13.81
N ASN A 168 -13.99 -3.47 -14.36
CA ASN A 168 -14.73 -3.88 -15.56
C ASN A 168 -14.21 -3.20 -16.84
N LYS A 169 -13.07 -2.49 -16.78
CA LYS A 169 -12.50 -1.78 -17.92
C LYS A 169 -11.47 -2.66 -18.63
N LYS A 170 -11.33 -2.48 -19.94
CA LYS A 170 -10.34 -3.20 -20.76
C LYS A 170 -8.90 -3.06 -20.21
N CYS A 171 -8.58 -1.91 -19.61
CA CYS A 171 -7.25 -1.64 -19.05
C CYS A 171 -6.89 -2.44 -17.81
N THR A 172 -7.79 -3.25 -17.25
CA THR A 172 -7.53 -4.10 -16.08
C THR A 172 -7.54 -5.59 -16.42
N VAL A 173 -7.62 -5.98 -17.70
CA VAL A 173 -7.72 -7.39 -18.12
C VAL A 173 -6.45 -8.16 -17.80
N GLU A 174 -5.29 -7.60 -18.13
CA GLU A 174 -3.97 -8.23 -17.90
C GLU A 174 -3.34 -7.81 -16.56
N MET A 175 -4.08 -7.09 -15.72
CA MET A 175 -3.59 -6.65 -14.42
C MET A 175 -3.36 -7.87 -13.52
N PRO A 176 -2.20 -7.96 -12.82
CA PRO A 176 -1.97 -9.01 -11.83
C PRO A 176 -3.09 -9.04 -10.77
N GLU A 177 -3.66 -10.22 -10.53
CA GLU A 177 -4.87 -10.36 -9.70
C GLU A 177 -4.66 -9.80 -8.29
N GLY A 178 -3.46 -9.97 -7.73
CA GLY A 178 -3.16 -9.44 -6.41
C GLY A 178 -3.18 -7.92 -6.32
N PHE A 179 -2.71 -7.23 -7.36
CA PHE A 179 -2.78 -5.78 -7.46
C PHE A 179 -4.23 -5.29 -7.58
N LYS A 180 -5.04 -5.99 -8.39
CA LYS A 180 -6.47 -5.73 -8.57
C LYS A 180 -7.25 -5.88 -7.27
N THR A 181 -7.03 -6.98 -6.56
CA THR A 181 -7.65 -7.26 -5.26
C THR A 181 -7.30 -6.20 -4.23
N LYS A 182 -6.04 -5.76 -4.17
CA LYS A 182 -5.62 -4.70 -3.24
C LYS A 182 -6.21 -3.34 -3.55
N LEU A 183 -6.38 -2.99 -4.81
CA LEU A 183 -7.08 -1.76 -5.18
C LEU A 183 -8.54 -1.75 -4.69
N LEU A 184 -9.22 -2.89 -4.78
CA LEU A 184 -10.58 -3.04 -4.26
C LEU A 184 -10.62 -2.95 -2.74
N PHE A 185 -9.68 -3.62 -2.05
CA PHE A 185 -9.56 -3.51 -0.60
C PHE A 185 -9.25 -2.09 -0.13
N PHE A 186 -8.43 -1.33 -0.86
CA PHE A 186 -8.20 0.09 -0.58
C PHE A 186 -9.52 0.88 -0.59
N ALA A 187 -10.35 0.72 -1.63
CA ALA A 187 -11.64 1.38 -1.74
C ALA A 187 -12.61 0.97 -0.62
N GLU A 188 -12.67 -0.32 -0.29
CA GLU A 188 -13.51 -0.81 0.81
C GLU A 188 -13.07 -0.29 2.18
N ARG A 189 -11.77 -0.25 2.45
CA ARG A 189 -11.22 0.26 3.72
C ARG A 189 -11.47 1.76 3.87
N MET A 190 -11.34 2.54 2.80
CA MET A 190 -11.70 3.96 2.80
C MET A 190 -13.18 4.15 3.16
N GLN A 191 -14.09 3.39 2.54
CA GLN A 191 -15.52 3.44 2.85
C GLN A 191 -15.84 3.02 4.29
N ARG A 192 -15.22 1.93 4.78
CA ARG A 192 -15.39 1.48 6.17
C ARG A 192 -14.91 2.52 7.17
N MET A 193 -13.78 3.18 6.90
CA MET A 193 -13.27 4.28 7.73
C MET A 193 -14.25 5.45 7.75
N GLY A 194 -14.76 5.88 6.59
CA GLY A 194 -15.78 6.94 6.52
C GLY A 194 -17.04 6.61 7.33
N LYS A 195 -17.56 5.39 7.18
CA LYS A 195 -18.72 4.90 7.95
C LYS A 195 -18.45 4.87 9.45
N TYR A 196 -17.28 4.40 9.86
CA TYR A 196 -16.91 4.37 11.28
C TYR A 196 -16.85 5.79 11.88
N ILE A 197 -16.27 6.75 11.15
CA ILE A 197 -16.24 8.16 11.57
C ILE A 197 -17.68 8.68 11.72
N GLN A 198 -18.56 8.39 10.76
CA GLN A 198 -19.98 8.76 10.82
C GLN A 198 -20.67 8.23 12.08
N GLU A 199 -20.51 6.93 12.36
CA GLU A 199 -21.14 6.25 13.49
C GLU A 199 -20.64 6.76 14.86
N LYS A 200 -19.45 7.35 14.90
CA LYS A 200 -18.81 7.88 16.12
C LYS A 200 -18.85 9.41 16.20
N SER A 201 -19.60 10.06 15.33
CA SER A 201 -19.73 11.51 15.30
C SER A 201 -21.04 11.98 15.94
N TYR A 202 -21.00 13.14 16.59
CA TYR A 202 -22.19 13.84 17.10
C TYR A 202 -22.30 15.21 16.44
N TYR A 203 -23.53 15.69 16.29
CA TYR A 203 -23.83 16.95 15.63
C TYR A 203 -24.37 17.94 16.64
N TYR A 204 -23.85 19.17 16.62
CA TYR A 204 -24.25 20.23 17.52
C TYR A 204 -24.24 21.57 16.80
N ALA A 205 -25.08 22.50 17.22
CA ALA A 205 -25.16 23.84 16.62
C ALA A 205 -24.21 24.79 17.35
N ILE A 206 -23.44 25.57 16.59
CA ILE A 206 -22.75 26.78 17.07
C ILE A 206 -23.25 27.94 16.20
N ASP A 207 -23.92 28.91 16.82
CA ASP A 207 -24.64 29.98 16.14
C ASP A 207 -25.63 29.45 15.07
N LYS A 208 -25.42 29.80 13.80
CA LYS A 208 -26.21 29.35 12.65
C LYS A 208 -25.61 28.13 11.92
N ASN A 209 -24.49 27.58 12.41
CA ASN A 209 -23.76 26.51 11.74
C ASN A 209 -23.90 25.19 12.52
N MET A 210 -24.17 24.11 11.80
CA MET A 210 -24.10 22.76 12.36
C MET A 210 -22.66 22.25 12.26
N MET A 211 -22.13 21.81 13.39
CA MET A 211 -20.78 21.27 13.54
C MET A 211 -20.86 19.76 13.74
N MET A 212 -19.89 19.05 13.18
CA MET A 212 -19.63 17.64 13.44
C MET A 212 -18.45 17.54 14.41
N LEU A 213 -18.63 16.81 15.50
CA LEU A 213 -17.55 16.41 16.41
C LEU A 213 -17.34 14.90 16.32
N TYR A 214 -16.14 14.49 15.93
CA TYR A 214 -15.75 13.08 15.99
C TYR A 214 -15.40 12.73 17.45
N ASN A 215 -16.29 11.99 18.11
CA ASN A 215 -16.21 11.69 19.53
C ASN A 215 -16.07 10.18 19.75
N ALA A 216 -14.98 9.63 19.24
CA ALA A 216 -14.56 8.29 19.59
C ALA A 216 -13.79 8.28 20.92
N SER A 217 -13.67 7.10 21.55
CA SER A 217 -12.69 6.88 22.61
C SER A 217 -11.27 7.19 22.10
N LYS A 218 -10.29 7.34 23.01
CA LYS A 218 -8.89 7.49 22.62
C LYS A 218 -8.46 6.34 21.68
N GLU A 219 -8.80 5.11 22.04
CA GLU A 219 -8.54 3.92 21.22
C GLU A 219 -9.17 4.01 19.82
N GLY A 220 -10.41 4.49 19.72
CA GLY A 220 -11.08 4.64 18.41
C GLY A 220 -10.45 5.75 17.55
N ARG A 221 -9.94 6.83 18.17
CA ARG A 221 -9.18 7.87 17.44
C ARG A 221 -7.84 7.34 16.96
N ASP A 222 -7.13 6.59 17.81
CA ASP A 222 -5.85 5.98 17.48
C ASP A 222 -6.02 4.96 16.33
N GLU A 223 -7.11 4.18 16.34
CA GLU A 223 -7.46 3.25 15.27
C GLU A 223 -7.72 3.94 13.93
N VAL A 224 -8.56 4.98 13.91
CA VAL A 224 -8.83 5.74 12.69
C VAL A 224 -7.57 6.39 12.15
N ASN A 225 -6.73 6.96 13.01
CA ASN A 225 -5.46 7.55 12.60
C ASN A 225 -4.51 6.50 12.00
N ARG A 226 -4.44 5.31 12.58
CA ARG A 226 -3.65 4.19 12.06
C ARG A 226 -4.14 3.77 10.67
N VAL A 227 -5.45 3.56 10.52
CA VAL A 227 -6.05 3.17 9.23
C VAL A 227 -5.87 4.25 8.17
N ARG A 228 -6.15 5.52 8.51
CA ARG A 228 -5.96 6.68 7.63
C ARG A 228 -4.52 6.76 7.15
N LYS A 229 -3.55 6.65 8.06
CA LYS A 229 -2.12 6.72 7.73
C LYS A 229 -1.71 5.57 6.79
N SER A 230 -2.18 4.35 7.04
CA SER A 230 -1.96 3.20 6.13
C SER A 230 -2.55 3.43 4.75
N LEU A 231 -3.78 3.96 4.67
CA LEU A 231 -4.48 4.23 3.41
C LEU A 231 -3.81 5.37 2.63
N TYR A 232 -3.34 6.41 3.33
CA TYR A 232 -2.57 7.48 2.71
C TYR A 232 -1.28 6.97 2.07
N MET A 233 -0.55 6.04 2.71
CA MET A 233 0.62 5.43 2.10
C MET A 233 0.29 4.62 0.84
N GLU A 234 -0.80 3.84 0.87
CA GLU A 234 -1.27 3.09 -0.30
C GLU A 234 -1.67 4.02 -1.44
N TYR A 235 -2.38 5.10 -1.12
CA TYR A 235 -2.71 6.18 -2.05
C TYR A 235 -1.47 6.79 -2.70
N MET A 236 -0.46 7.14 -1.90
CA MET A 236 0.81 7.70 -2.40
C MET A 236 1.54 6.72 -3.31
N ILE A 237 1.51 5.42 -3.01
CA ILE A 237 2.08 4.40 -3.90
C ILE A 237 1.36 4.41 -5.24
N TYR A 238 0.03 4.39 -5.26
CA TYR A 238 -0.73 4.43 -6.52
C TYR A 238 -0.46 5.71 -7.31
N ARG A 239 -0.40 6.87 -6.65
CA ARG A 239 -0.19 8.17 -7.27
C ARG A 239 1.23 8.36 -7.80
N ASN A 240 2.24 7.93 -7.05
CA ASN A 240 3.65 8.05 -7.44
C ASN A 240 4.11 6.96 -8.41
N THR A 241 3.46 5.79 -8.42
CA THR A 241 3.72 4.75 -9.44
C THR A 241 3.45 5.29 -10.84
N TYR A 242 2.45 6.17 -11.00
CA TYR A 242 2.23 6.89 -12.25
C TYR A 242 3.38 7.85 -12.60
N GLN A 243 3.78 8.70 -11.65
CA GLN A 243 4.86 9.68 -11.87
C GLN A 243 6.17 8.98 -12.29
N SER A 244 6.53 7.89 -11.60
CA SER A 244 7.74 7.12 -11.89
C SER A 244 7.73 6.44 -13.27
N VAL A 245 6.54 6.13 -13.81
CA VAL A 245 6.41 5.51 -15.14
C VAL A 245 6.38 6.58 -16.24
N CYS A 246 5.77 7.75 -15.98
CA CYS A 246 5.76 8.87 -16.92
C CYS A 246 7.15 9.49 -17.14
N GLU A 247 7.99 9.55 -16.10
CA GLU A 247 9.38 10.04 -16.20
C GLU A 247 10.32 9.11 -17.00
N LEU A 248 9.88 7.88 -17.32
CA LEU A 248 10.64 6.93 -18.13
C LEU A 248 10.23 6.91 -19.61
N THR A 249 9.29 7.76 -20.01
CA THR A 249 8.71 7.79 -21.37
C THR A 249 8.97 9.06 -22.17
N ASP A 250 9.76 9.99 -21.63
CA ASP A 250 10.31 11.18 -22.33
C ASP A 250 11.82 11.01 -22.59
#